data_AF-A0A1B2CTM2-F1
#
_entry.id   AF-A0A1B2CTM2-F1
#
_cell.length_a   1.000
_cell.length_b   1.000
_cell.length_c   1.000
_cell.angle_alpha   90.00
_cell.angle_beta   90.00
_cell.angle_gamma   90.00
#
_symmetry.space_group_name_H-M   'P 1'
#
loop_
_entity.id
_entity.type
_entity.pdbx_description
1 polymer ?
#
loop_
_entity_poly.entity_id
_entity_poly.type
_entity_poly.pdbx_seq_one_letter_code
_entity_poly.pdbx_strand_id
1 'polypeptide(L)'
;MLCCASAFPLVACDDEEDGNGVVDGGNGNDDAGGGTDDGGTLDGGGPGGDGGTGGDGGTGGDGGTGGDGGTGTGTPRGQDGRPELGAQIDRMGRAAISTALVATFEADETMRGAAKDAYNAASADWEQFVEQLEPNLAILDALDADCGNQLLAGNGNDRYAPLAGVLADDQLYVNTASGMCGTYLGLEGEFVGALDEGAGGCGGRTPLDDVIERSYSVLAAGALTGVDDTITEDDAEHSTTEFPFLAAPQD
;
A
#
# COMPACT_ATOMS: atom_id res chain seq x y z
N MET A 1 24.49 -3.23 13.42
CA MET A 1 24.36 -4.57 14.02
C MET A 1 23.09 -4.53 14.85
N LEU A 2 22.04 -5.18 14.33
CA LEU A 2 20.75 -5.56 14.94
C LEU A 2 20.08 -4.58 15.93
N CYS A 3 18.93 -4.03 15.54
CA CYS A 3 17.86 -3.76 16.48
C CYS A 3 16.49 -3.87 15.79
N CYS A 4 15.74 -4.90 16.21
CA CYS A 4 14.29 -5.09 16.10
C CYS A 4 13.58 -4.65 14.80
N ALA A 5 13.60 -5.50 13.78
CA ALA A 5 12.40 -5.68 12.97
C ALA A 5 11.46 -6.57 13.79
N SER A 6 10.41 -5.97 14.35
CA SER A 6 9.30 -6.68 14.97
C SER A 6 8.61 -7.53 13.91
N ALA A 7 8.90 -8.83 13.94
CA ALA A 7 8.10 -9.84 13.28
C ALA A 7 6.69 -9.82 13.91
N PHE A 8 5.74 -9.16 13.26
CA PHE A 8 4.36 -9.58 13.37
C PHE A 8 4.27 -10.95 12.70
N PRO A 9 3.88 -12.02 13.41
CA PRO A 9 3.79 -13.32 12.78
C PRO A 9 2.65 -13.30 11.77
N LEU A 10 2.96 -13.78 10.57
CA LEU A 10 2.09 -14.15 9.45
C LEU A 10 0.99 -15.14 9.88
N VAL A 11 0.05 -14.74 10.75
CA VAL A 11 -1.07 -15.61 11.18
C VAL A 11 -2.31 -15.44 10.29
N ALA A 12 -2.25 -14.59 9.27
CA ALA A 12 -3.43 -14.34 8.43
C ALA A 12 -3.78 -15.56 7.56
N CYS A 13 -2.77 -16.22 6.95
CA CYS A 13 -2.99 -17.29 5.98
C CYS A 13 -1.94 -18.43 6.04
N ASP A 14 -1.29 -18.64 7.19
CA ASP A 14 -0.39 -19.80 7.37
C ASP A 14 -1.23 -21.09 7.37
N ASP A 15 -0.86 -22.04 6.51
CA ASP A 15 -1.51 -23.36 6.44
C ASP A 15 -1.26 -24.13 7.75
N GLU A 16 -2.13 -23.99 8.75
CA GLU A 16 -2.26 -24.99 9.83
C GLU A 16 -2.94 -26.27 9.30
N GLU A 17 -2.34 -26.92 8.30
CA GLU A 17 -2.68 -28.29 7.90
C GLU A 17 -1.62 -29.23 8.48
N ASP A 18 -1.80 -29.65 9.73
CA ASP A 18 -1.49 -31.01 10.20
C ASP A 18 -2.17 -31.29 11.54
N GLY A 19 -3.39 -31.83 11.45
CA GLY A 19 -4.08 -32.42 12.59
C GLY A 19 -3.28 -33.58 13.20
N ASN A 20 -2.63 -33.33 14.32
CA ASN A 20 -2.35 -34.37 15.31
C ASN A 20 -2.47 -33.79 16.72
N GLY A 21 -3.54 -34.16 17.41
CA GLY A 21 -3.76 -33.82 18.80
C GLY A 21 -2.62 -34.34 19.68
N VAL A 22 -1.79 -33.41 20.18
CA VAL A 22 -0.99 -33.63 21.37
C VAL A 22 -1.57 -32.73 22.46
N VAL A 23 -2.46 -33.33 23.24
CA VAL A 23 -2.66 -32.97 24.64
C VAL A 23 -1.31 -33.11 25.35
N ASP A 24 -0.61 -32.00 25.60
CA ASP A 24 0.37 -31.96 26.69
C ASP A 24 -0.24 -31.23 27.87
N GLY A 25 -0.80 -32.04 28.77
CA GLY A 25 -1.24 -31.61 30.07
C GLY A 25 -0.04 -31.53 31.01
N GLY A 26 0.24 -30.33 31.49
CA GLY A 26 0.75 -30.08 32.84
C GLY A 26 2.24 -30.34 33.08
N ASN A 27 2.93 -29.30 33.54
CA ASN A 27 3.46 -29.33 34.89
C ASN A 27 3.75 -27.91 35.39
N GLY A 28 3.20 -27.61 36.55
CA GLY A 28 3.53 -26.42 37.32
C GLY A 28 4.97 -26.47 37.81
N ASN A 29 5.50 -25.29 38.10
CA ASN A 29 6.45 -25.19 39.19
C ASN A 29 6.27 -23.85 39.88
N ASP A 30 5.81 -23.98 41.11
CA ASP A 30 5.55 -22.94 42.07
C ASP A 30 6.89 -22.53 42.74
N ASP A 31 6.92 -21.28 43.21
CA ASP A 31 7.74 -20.75 44.29
C ASP A 31 9.28 -20.67 44.17
N ALA A 32 9.83 -19.45 44.25
CA ALA A 32 10.34 -18.92 45.54
C ALA A 32 11.08 -17.57 45.40
N GLY A 33 10.56 -16.55 46.12
CA GLY A 33 11.27 -15.46 46.85
C GLY A 33 12.13 -14.45 46.07
N GLY A 34 12.22 -13.17 46.44
CA GLY A 34 11.71 -12.40 47.56
C GLY A 34 12.48 -11.07 47.66
N GLY A 35 11.77 -9.98 47.96
CA GLY A 35 12.21 -8.73 48.65
C GLY A 35 13.33 -7.88 48.02
N THR A 36 13.08 -6.59 47.75
CA THR A 36 13.16 -5.50 48.75
C THR A 36 12.74 -4.17 48.12
N ASP A 37 12.01 -3.40 48.90
CA ASP A 37 11.67 -2.00 48.68
C ASP A 37 12.92 -1.11 48.59
N ASP A 38 12.89 -0.02 47.83
CA ASP A 38 13.26 1.32 48.32
C ASP A 38 12.94 2.41 47.28
N GLY A 39 12.46 3.53 47.80
CA GLY A 39 11.80 4.61 47.07
C GLY A 39 12.71 5.55 46.27
N GLY A 40 12.05 6.43 45.50
CA GLY A 40 12.75 7.45 44.72
C GLY A 40 11.81 8.39 43.95
N THR A 41 11.16 9.28 44.69
CA THR A 41 10.65 10.61 44.33
C THR A 41 10.97 11.13 42.91
N LEU A 42 9.94 11.48 42.13
CA LEU A 42 10.06 12.45 41.04
C LEU A 42 9.46 13.79 41.48
N ASP A 43 10.39 14.70 41.76
CA ASP A 43 10.19 16.10 42.10
C ASP A 43 9.72 16.88 40.86
N GLY A 44 8.79 17.78 41.09
CA GLY A 44 8.25 18.69 40.09
C GLY A 44 8.95 20.05 40.14
N GLY A 45 8.86 20.78 39.03
CA GLY A 45 8.97 22.24 39.03
C GLY A 45 10.31 22.81 38.58
N GLY A 46 10.28 23.49 37.44
CA GLY A 46 11.34 24.38 36.96
C GLY A 46 10.77 25.38 35.96
N PRO A 47 10.77 26.70 36.24
CA PRO A 47 9.95 27.69 35.53
C PRO A 47 10.73 28.54 34.51
N GLY A 48 9.98 29.24 33.64
CA GLY A 48 10.26 30.63 33.28
C GLY A 48 11.11 30.87 32.03
N GLY A 49 10.50 31.52 31.04
CA GLY A 49 11.17 32.04 29.85
C GLY A 49 10.22 32.90 29.02
N ASP A 50 9.88 34.08 29.53
CA ASP A 50 9.14 35.13 28.82
C ASP A 50 10.01 35.80 27.73
N GLY A 51 9.41 36.23 26.62
CA GLY A 51 9.91 37.41 25.91
C GLY A 51 9.72 37.52 24.39
N GLY A 52 8.60 38.15 23.98
CA GLY A 52 8.52 39.08 22.83
C GLY A 52 8.34 38.49 21.43
N THR A 53 7.70 39.13 20.45
CA THR A 53 6.96 40.40 20.31
C THR A 53 6.22 40.35 18.96
N GLY A 54 4.95 40.80 18.93
CA GLY A 54 4.29 41.59 17.88
C GLY A 54 4.37 41.18 16.40
N GLY A 55 3.19 40.98 15.79
CA GLY A 55 2.99 41.05 14.35
C GLY A 55 1.52 40.83 13.96
N ASP A 56 0.80 41.92 13.68
CA ASP A 56 -0.60 41.94 13.26
C ASP A 56 -0.81 41.48 11.80
N GLY A 57 -1.95 40.82 11.53
CA GLY A 57 -2.79 41.09 10.35
C GLY A 57 -2.76 40.14 9.13
N GLY A 58 -3.96 39.71 8.70
CA GLY A 58 -4.27 39.25 7.32
C GLY A 58 -4.74 37.79 7.22
N THR A 59 -6.04 37.49 7.34
CA THR A 59 -7.01 37.22 6.25
C THR A 59 -6.70 36.02 5.33
N GLY A 60 -7.56 34.99 5.41
CA GLY A 60 -8.02 34.23 4.24
C GLY A 60 -7.69 32.73 4.20
N GLY A 61 -8.74 31.91 4.32
CA GLY A 61 -9.04 30.83 3.38
C GLY A 61 -8.22 29.53 3.41
N ASP A 62 -8.89 28.48 3.87
CA ASP A 62 -9.06 27.16 3.21
C ASP A 62 -7.87 26.18 3.07
N GLY A 63 -8.18 24.91 3.36
CA GLY A 63 -7.43 23.74 2.89
C GLY A 63 -6.95 22.82 4.00
N GLY A 64 -7.67 21.72 4.22
CA GLY A 64 -7.35 20.69 5.21
C GLY A 64 -5.94 20.11 5.07
N THR A 65 -5.33 19.81 6.21
CA THR A 65 -4.01 19.19 6.35
C THR A 65 -4.06 17.74 5.87
N GLY A 66 -3.70 17.53 4.60
CA GLY A 66 -3.39 16.21 4.06
C GLY A 66 -1.95 15.81 4.41
N GLY A 67 -1.84 14.75 5.23
CA GLY A 67 -0.75 13.77 5.29
C GLY A 67 0.70 14.27 5.37
N ASP A 68 1.25 14.26 6.57
CA ASP A 68 2.68 14.43 6.83
C ASP A 68 3.49 13.27 6.23
N GLY A 69 4.10 13.51 5.07
CA GLY A 69 5.10 12.64 4.47
C GLY A 69 6.49 12.95 4.99
N GLY A 70 7.07 12.01 5.75
CA GLY A 70 8.51 11.77 5.86
C GLY A 70 9.35 12.82 6.63
N THR A 71 10.03 12.35 7.68
CA THR A 71 11.01 13.08 8.51
C THR A 71 12.32 13.45 7.80
N GLY A 72 12.28 13.76 6.51
CA GLY A 72 13.23 14.70 5.95
C GLY A 72 12.95 16.08 6.55
N THR A 73 13.97 16.91 6.74
CA THR A 73 13.81 18.34 7.10
C THR A 73 13.16 19.15 5.96
N GLY A 74 12.24 18.55 5.21
CA GLY A 74 11.63 19.06 4.00
C GLY A 74 10.49 19.99 4.35
N THR A 75 10.76 21.29 4.28
CA THR A 75 9.74 22.24 3.85
C THR A 75 9.02 21.69 2.62
N PRO A 76 7.74 22.04 2.38
CA PRO A 76 7.06 21.74 1.11
C PRO A 76 8.02 22.11 -0.02
N ARG A 77 8.38 21.14 -0.86
CA ARG A 77 9.52 21.30 -1.79
C ARG A 77 9.34 22.48 -2.74
N GLY A 78 8.13 23.02 -2.89
CA GLY A 78 7.90 24.30 -3.55
C GLY A 78 8.56 24.35 -4.93
N GLN A 79 8.96 25.54 -5.36
CA GLN A 79 9.67 25.71 -6.62
C GLN A 79 11.13 25.22 -6.57
N ASP A 80 11.72 25.18 -5.37
CA ASP A 80 13.18 25.09 -5.15
C ASP A 80 13.67 23.68 -4.75
N GLY A 81 12.76 22.75 -4.44
CA GLY A 81 13.00 21.33 -4.18
C GLY A 81 12.38 20.43 -5.24
N ARG A 82 12.09 20.97 -6.44
CA ARG A 82 11.64 20.19 -7.59
C ARG A 82 12.66 19.07 -7.85
N PRO A 83 12.23 17.81 -8.00
CA PRO A 83 13.14 16.73 -8.34
C PRO A 83 13.91 17.05 -9.62
N GLU A 84 15.16 16.61 -9.68
CA GLU A 84 15.98 16.77 -10.88
C GLU A 84 15.30 16.07 -12.06
N LEU A 85 15.19 16.77 -13.19
CA LEU A 85 14.60 16.20 -14.40
C LEU A 85 15.41 14.99 -14.85
N GLY A 86 14.74 13.88 -15.09
CA GLY A 86 15.35 12.60 -15.47
C GLY A 86 15.53 11.62 -14.31
N ALA A 87 15.37 12.06 -13.06
CA ALA A 87 15.13 11.15 -11.95
C ALA A 87 13.69 10.64 -12.00
N GLN A 88 13.49 9.35 -11.75
CA GLN A 88 12.16 8.80 -11.58
C GLN A 88 11.56 9.36 -10.29
N ILE A 89 10.44 10.07 -10.41
CA ILE A 89 9.80 10.78 -9.29
C ILE A 89 8.74 9.89 -8.64
N ASP A 90 8.02 9.11 -9.46
CA ASP A 90 6.85 8.39 -9.00
C ASP A 90 6.61 7.12 -9.83
N ARG A 91 6.13 6.07 -9.17
CA ARG A 91 5.63 4.83 -9.79
C ARG A 91 4.12 4.81 -9.61
N MET A 92 3.42 5.26 -10.65
CA MET A 92 1.95 5.37 -10.67
C MET A 92 1.34 4.63 -11.86
N GLY A 93 1.95 3.52 -12.26
CA GLY A 93 1.43 2.68 -13.32
C GLY A 93 0.09 2.09 -12.90
N ARG A 94 0.07 1.45 -11.73
CA ARG A 94 -1.07 0.75 -11.15
C ARG A 94 -1.56 1.50 -9.92
N ALA A 95 -2.84 1.84 -9.95
CA ALA A 95 -3.50 2.46 -8.80
C ALA A 95 -3.45 1.53 -7.59
N ALA A 96 -3.46 2.13 -6.40
CA ALA A 96 -3.46 1.48 -5.10
C ALA A 96 -2.23 0.62 -4.74
N ILE A 97 -1.42 0.11 -5.68
CA ILE A 97 -0.33 -0.84 -5.40
C ILE A 97 0.68 -0.31 -4.38
N SER A 98 1.24 0.89 -4.59
CA SER A 98 2.16 1.51 -3.63
C SER A 98 1.51 1.75 -2.26
N THR A 99 0.24 2.15 -2.23
CA THR A 99 -0.49 2.39 -0.97
C THR A 99 -0.84 1.11 -0.22
N ALA A 100 -1.22 0.05 -0.93
CA ALA A 100 -1.72 -1.20 -0.38
C ALA A 100 -0.61 -2.19 -0.03
N LEU A 101 0.54 -2.11 -0.71
CA LEU A 101 1.59 -3.12 -0.57
C LEU A 101 2.96 -2.58 -0.16
N VAL A 102 3.26 -1.29 -0.27
CA VAL A 102 4.59 -0.76 0.10
C VAL A 102 4.57 -0.21 1.53
N ALA A 103 5.13 -1.00 2.45
CA ALA A 103 5.21 -0.68 3.88
C ALA A 103 3.86 -0.27 4.51
N THR A 104 2.76 -0.83 4.02
CA THR A 104 1.40 -0.44 4.41
C THR A 104 1.12 -0.71 5.88
N PHE A 105 1.63 -1.83 6.41
CA PHE A 105 1.48 -2.23 7.81
C PHE A 105 2.70 -1.86 8.68
N GLU A 106 3.63 -1.05 8.15
CA GLU A 106 4.72 -0.50 8.96
C GLU A 106 4.17 0.62 9.86
N ALA A 107 4.42 0.50 11.17
CA ALA A 107 3.94 1.42 12.18
C ALA A 107 4.82 2.68 12.28
N ASP A 108 6.12 2.56 11.95
CA ASP A 108 7.04 3.68 11.92
C ASP A 108 6.88 4.49 10.62
N GLU A 109 6.38 5.71 10.72
CA GLU A 109 6.14 6.58 9.56
C GLU A 109 7.41 6.98 8.81
N THR A 110 8.55 7.06 9.51
CA THR A 110 9.85 7.35 8.88
C THR A 110 10.28 6.17 8.03
N MET A 111 10.16 4.95 8.55
CA MET A 111 10.48 3.73 7.81
C MET A 111 9.54 3.52 6.63
N ARG A 112 8.23 3.74 6.83
CA ARG A 112 7.22 3.68 5.77
C ARG A 112 7.49 4.71 4.66
N GLY A 113 7.79 5.96 5.03
CA GLY A 113 8.16 7.01 4.08
C GLY A 113 9.40 6.65 3.28
N ALA A 114 10.46 6.19 3.95
CA ALA A 114 11.70 5.78 3.30
C ALA A 114 11.49 4.59 2.34
N ALA A 115 10.64 3.62 2.70
CA ALA A 115 10.31 2.50 1.81
C ALA A 115 9.55 2.95 0.55
N LYS A 116 8.58 3.86 0.69
CA LYS A 116 7.85 4.43 -0.44
C LYS A 116 8.76 5.28 -1.34
N ASP A 117 9.64 6.08 -0.76
CA ASP A 117 10.64 6.84 -1.52
C ASP A 117 11.59 5.91 -2.30
N ALA A 118 12.06 4.83 -1.68
CA ALA A 118 12.91 3.83 -2.33
C ALA A 118 12.18 3.12 -3.48
N TYR A 119 10.91 2.75 -3.26
CA TYR A 119 10.05 2.17 -4.28
C TYR A 119 9.87 3.12 -5.47
N ASN A 120 9.54 4.38 -5.22
CA ASN A 120 9.33 5.38 -6.26
C ASN A 120 10.60 5.71 -7.07
N ALA A 121 11.78 5.62 -6.44
CA ALA A 121 13.06 5.90 -7.09
C ALA A 121 13.61 4.74 -7.94
N ALA A 122 13.08 3.52 -7.79
CA ALA A 122 13.58 2.33 -8.49
C ALA A 122 13.20 2.31 -9.97
N SER A 123 14.19 2.10 -10.85
CA SER A 123 14.03 2.19 -12.31
C SER A 123 14.22 0.87 -13.08
N ALA A 124 14.81 -0.15 -12.45
CA ALA A 124 15.03 -1.46 -13.06
C ALA A 124 15.09 -2.61 -12.04
N ASP A 125 15.50 -2.33 -10.81
CA ASP A 125 15.64 -3.35 -9.74
C ASP A 125 14.31 -3.57 -8.99
N TRP A 126 13.20 -3.73 -9.70
CA TRP A 126 11.87 -3.85 -9.08
C TRP A 126 11.69 -5.17 -8.32
N GLU A 127 12.39 -6.22 -8.74
CA GLU A 127 12.37 -7.54 -8.10
C GLU A 127 12.72 -7.48 -6.61
N GLN A 128 13.51 -6.47 -6.18
CA GLN A 128 13.89 -6.31 -4.76
C GLN A 128 12.69 -6.04 -3.83
N PHE A 129 11.55 -5.60 -4.36
CA PHE A 129 10.37 -5.31 -3.56
C PHE A 129 9.48 -6.53 -3.33
N VAL A 130 9.67 -7.62 -4.09
CA VAL A 130 8.81 -8.81 -4.02
C VAL A 130 8.70 -9.35 -2.59
N GLU A 131 9.83 -9.52 -1.90
CA GLU A 131 9.87 -9.98 -0.50
C GLU A 131 9.10 -9.07 0.47
N GLN A 132 8.97 -7.78 0.15
CA GLN A 132 8.18 -6.83 0.93
C GLN A 132 6.69 -6.90 0.60
N LEU A 133 6.32 -7.13 -0.66
CA LEU A 133 4.93 -7.15 -1.11
C LEU A 133 4.21 -8.43 -0.68
N GLU A 134 4.90 -9.58 -0.72
CA GLU A 134 4.35 -10.90 -0.37
C GLU A 134 3.60 -10.95 0.97
N PRO A 135 4.18 -10.55 2.12
CA PRO A 135 3.47 -10.60 3.39
C PRO A 135 2.28 -9.64 3.44
N ASN A 136 2.32 -8.53 2.69
CA ASN A 136 1.20 -7.59 2.64
C ASN A 136 0.06 -8.15 1.77
N LEU A 137 0.39 -8.87 0.69
CA LEU A 137 -0.57 -9.61 -0.12
C LEU A 137 -1.29 -10.69 0.69
N ALA A 138 -0.56 -11.42 1.54
CA ALA A 138 -1.16 -12.41 2.43
C ALA A 138 -2.21 -11.80 3.39
N ILE A 139 -1.93 -10.60 3.91
CA ILE A 139 -2.88 -9.89 4.78
C ILE A 139 -4.12 -9.44 4.01
N LEU A 140 -3.95 -8.99 2.76
CA LEU A 140 -5.07 -8.54 1.92
C LEU A 140 -5.94 -9.70 1.42
N ASP A 141 -5.33 -10.83 1.06
CA ASP A 141 -6.01 -12.08 0.71
C ASP A 141 -6.87 -12.62 1.88
N ALA A 142 -6.45 -12.39 3.13
CA ALA A 142 -7.26 -12.77 4.29
C ALA A 142 -8.53 -11.91 4.50
N LEU A 143 -8.74 -10.82 3.76
CA LEU A 143 -9.83 -9.88 4.02
C LEU A 143 -11.22 -10.46 3.75
N ASP A 144 -11.34 -11.36 2.78
CA ASP A 144 -12.61 -12.06 2.47
C ASP A 144 -12.80 -13.36 3.27
N ALA A 145 -11.85 -13.66 4.16
CA ALA A 145 -11.74 -14.87 4.97
C ALA A 145 -11.54 -16.18 4.18
N ASP A 146 -11.06 -16.10 2.94
CA ASP A 146 -10.71 -17.25 2.09
C ASP A 146 -9.25 -17.18 1.61
N CYS A 147 -8.34 -17.59 2.49
CA CYS A 147 -6.91 -17.56 2.21
C CYS A 147 -6.50 -18.47 1.05
N GLY A 148 -5.68 -17.91 0.17
CA GLY A 148 -5.09 -18.57 -1.00
C GLY A 148 -5.97 -18.52 -2.23
N ASN A 149 -7.04 -17.71 -2.23
CA ASN A 149 -7.85 -17.48 -3.41
C ASN A 149 -7.33 -16.32 -4.28
N GLN A 150 -6.35 -15.54 -3.79
CA GLN A 150 -5.69 -14.47 -4.53
C GLN A 150 -5.20 -14.93 -5.91
N LEU A 151 -5.23 -14.00 -6.86
CA LEU A 151 -4.83 -14.26 -8.24
C LEU A 151 -3.37 -14.72 -8.28
N LEU A 152 -3.10 -15.82 -8.98
CA LEU A 152 -1.77 -16.47 -9.02
C LEU A 152 -1.25 -17.02 -7.69
N ALA A 153 -2.11 -17.20 -6.68
CA ALA A 153 -1.75 -17.92 -5.47
C ALA A 153 -1.22 -19.32 -5.83
N GLY A 154 0.01 -19.60 -5.41
CA GLY A 154 0.64 -20.91 -5.49
C GLY A 154 0.26 -21.82 -4.33
N ASN A 155 1.20 -22.68 -3.93
CA ASN A 155 1.07 -23.52 -2.73
C ASN A 155 2.25 -23.24 -1.78
N GLY A 156 2.06 -23.46 -0.48
CA GLY A 156 3.10 -23.30 0.54
C GLY A 156 3.45 -21.85 0.85
N ASN A 157 4.63 -21.63 1.45
CA ASN A 157 5.01 -20.35 2.06
C ASN A 157 5.21 -19.21 1.05
N ASP A 158 5.62 -19.54 -0.19
CA ASP A 158 5.90 -18.55 -1.24
C ASP A 158 4.65 -18.35 -2.14
N ARG A 159 3.47 -18.68 -1.63
CA ARG A 159 2.18 -18.67 -2.38
C ARG A 159 1.92 -17.35 -3.09
N TYR A 160 2.30 -16.22 -2.49
CA TYR A 160 2.01 -14.89 -3.01
C TYR A 160 3.12 -14.30 -3.89
N ALA A 161 4.26 -14.99 -4.01
CA ALA A 161 5.41 -14.56 -4.81
C ALA A 161 5.08 -14.27 -6.29
N PRO A 162 4.27 -15.08 -6.99
CA PRO A 162 3.95 -14.83 -8.40
C PRO A 162 3.23 -13.49 -8.61
N LEU A 163 2.20 -13.20 -7.81
CA LEU A 163 1.49 -11.92 -7.91
C LEU A 163 2.36 -10.76 -7.44
N ALA A 164 3.12 -10.94 -6.36
CA ALA A 164 4.09 -9.95 -5.90
C ALA A 164 5.09 -9.57 -7.01
N GLY A 165 5.58 -10.54 -7.78
CA GLY A 165 6.43 -10.30 -8.94
C GLY A 165 5.74 -9.46 -10.02
N VAL A 166 4.50 -9.79 -10.37
CA VAL A 166 3.72 -9.03 -11.37
C VAL A 166 3.44 -7.60 -10.91
N LEU A 167 3.14 -7.40 -9.62
CA LEU A 167 2.79 -6.10 -9.06
C LEU A 167 4.01 -5.24 -8.71
N ALA A 168 5.15 -5.87 -8.39
CA ALA A 168 6.41 -5.17 -8.21
C ALA A 168 6.83 -4.46 -9.50
N ASP A 169 6.47 -5.01 -10.67
CA ASP A 169 6.49 -4.30 -11.95
C ASP A 169 5.26 -3.40 -12.13
N ASP A 170 5.31 -2.27 -11.43
CA ASP A 170 4.33 -1.19 -11.45
C ASP A 170 4.43 -0.32 -12.71
N GLN A 171 4.32 -0.99 -13.85
CA GLN A 171 4.08 -0.41 -15.15
C GLN A 171 2.65 -0.73 -15.57
N LEU A 172 2.08 0.19 -16.34
CA LEU A 172 0.79 -0.02 -16.98
C LEU A 172 1.02 -0.40 -18.44
N TYR A 173 0.58 -1.58 -18.82
CA TYR A 173 0.80 -2.09 -20.17
C TYR A 173 -0.35 -1.68 -21.10
N VAL A 174 0.03 -1.25 -22.31
CA VAL A 174 -0.93 -0.87 -23.35
C VAL A 174 -0.62 -1.64 -24.64
N ASN A 175 -1.57 -2.45 -25.07
CA ASN A 175 -1.54 -3.14 -26.35
C ASN A 175 -2.05 -2.22 -27.46
N THR A 176 -1.12 -1.52 -28.13
CA THR A 176 -1.43 -0.59 -29.22
C THR A 176 -1.91 -1.25 -30.51
N ALA A 177 -1.82 -2.58 -30.62
CA ALA A 177 -2.40 -3.33 -31.73
C ALA A 177 -3.90 -3.60 -31.55
N SER A 178 -4.43 -3.45 -30.32
CA SER A 178 -5.86 -3.55 -30.06
C SER A 178 -6.56 -2.22 -30.34
N GLY A 179 -7.65 -2.26 -31.11
CA GLY A 179 -8.55 -1.12 -31.31
C GLY A 179 -9.65 -0.99 -30.26
N MET A 180 -9.72 -1.92 -29.30
CA MET A 180 -10.73 -1.95 -28.24
C MET A 180 -10.04 -1.97 -26.89
N CYS A 181 -10.32 -0.96 -26.08
CA CYS A 181 -9.84 -0.92 -24.71
C CYS A 181 -10.70 -1.80 -23.82
N GLY A 182 -10.01 -2.64 -23.05
CA GLY A 182 -10.63 -3.51 -22.05
C GLY A 182 -10.81 -2.75 -20.74
N THR A 183 -10.96 -3.50 -19.66
CA THR A 183 -10.95 -2.94 -18.31
C THR A 183 -9.52 -2.73 -17.82
N TYR A 184 -9.35 -1.85 -16.83
CA TYR A 184 -8.08 -1.72 -16.09
C TYR A 184 -7.56 -3.09 -15.60
N LEU A 185 -6.26 -3.36 -15.79
CA LEU A 185 -5.59 -4.66 -15.58
C LEU A 185 -6.07 -5.82 -16.49
N GLY A 186 -6.90 -5.55 -17.50
CA GLY A 186 -7.40 -6.59 -18.41
C GLY A 186 -6.28 -7.25 -19.23
N LEU A 187 -5.35 -6.49 -19.79
CA LEU A 187 -4.24 -7.04 -20.59
C LEU A 187 -3.32 -7.90 -19.73
N GLU A 188 -3.03 -7.43 -18.51
CA GLU A 188 -2.26 -8.15 -17.52
C GLU A 188 -3.00 -9.42 -17.08
N GLY A 189 -4.32 -9.34 -16.86
CA GLY A 189 -5.19 -10.46 -16.55
C GLY A 189 -5.17 -11.55 -17.63
N GLU A 190 -5.25 -11.16 -18.91
CA GLU A 190 -5.10 -12.09 -20.04
C GLU A 190 -3.71 -12.72 -20.06
N PHE A 191 -2.65 -11.92 -19.87
CA PHE A 191 -1.27 -12.40 -19.88
C PHE A 191 -1.01 -13.48 -18.81
N VAL A 192 -1.62 -13.31 -17.62
CA VAL A 192 -1.48 -14.27 -16.52
C VAL A 192 -2.54 -15.39 -16.56
N GLY A 193 -3.39 -15.43 -17.59
CA GLY A 193 -4.41 -16.45 -17.77
C GLY A 193 -5.66 -16.31 -16.89
N ALA A 194 -5.85 -15.15 -16.26
CA ALA A 194 -7.07 -14.80 -15.51
C ALA A 194 -8.25 -14.49 -16.45
N LEU A 195 -7.95 -14.13 -17.69
CA LEU A 195 -8.91 -13.88 -18.76
C LEU A 195 -8.61 -14.75 -19.97
N ASP A 196 -9.64 -15.03 -20.76
CA ASP A 196 -9.50 -15.70 -22.06
C ASP A 196 -8.69 -14.83 -23.04
N GLU A 197 -8.03 -15.49 -24.00
CA GLU A 197 -7.27 -14.81 -25.06
C GLU A 197 -8.15 -13.80 -25.82
N GLY A 198 -7.66 -12.56 -25.95
CA GLY A 198 -8.35 -11.45 -26.56
C GLY A 198 -9.35 -10.70 -25.67
N ALA A 199 -9.61 -11.14 -24.44
CA ALA A 199 -10.53 -10.47 -23.52
C ALA A 199 -9.89 -9.29 -22.75
N GLY A 200 -8.56 -9.24 -22.67
CA GLY A 200 -7.82 -8.16 -22.00
C GLY A 200 -7.76 -6.85 -22.78
N GLY A 201 -8.02 -6.90 -24.09
CA GLY A 201 -8.14 -5.72 -24.96
C GLY A 201 -6.85 -4.89 -25.03
N CYS A 202 -6.99 -3.56 -25.00
CA CYS A 202 -5.87 -2.63 -25.11
C CYS A 202 -5.07 -2.47 -23.81
N GLY A 203 -5.52 -3.01 -22.67
CA GLY A 203 -4.96 -2.70 -21.35
C GLY A 203 -5.13 -1.22 -20.97
N GLY A 204 -4.22 -0.69 -20.16
CA GLY A 204 -4.25 0.72 -19.78
C GLY A 204 -5.30 1.08 -18.73
N ARG A 205 -5.65 2.37 -18.69
CA ARG A 205 -6.71 2.93 -17.85
C ARG A 205 -7.43 4.04 -18.61
N THR A 206 -8.75 4.10 -18.45
CA THR A 206 -9.58 5.23 -18.87
C THR A 206 -9.93 6.09 -17.65
N PRO A 207 -10.33 7.37 -17.84
CA PRO A 207 -10.82 8.18 -16.73
C PRO A 207 -12.07 7.62 -16.03
N LEU A 208 -12.79 6.70 -16.67
CA LEU A 208 -14.03 6.10 -16.18
C LEU A 208 -13.80 4.77 -15.46
N ASP A 209 -12.56 4.26 -15.43
CA ASP A 209 -12.29 3.01 -14.74
C ASP A 209 -12.22 3.26 -13.22
N ASP A 210 -13.02 2.50 -12.47
CA ASP A 210 -12.80 2.36 -11.04
C ASP A 210 -11.55 1.51 -10.78
N VAL A 211 -10.42 2.19 -10.78
CA VAL A 211 -9.11 1.56 -10.59
C VAL A 211 -8.88 1.14 -9.14
N ILE A 212 -9.61 1.70 -8.17
CA ILE A 212 -9.44 1.35 -6.75
C ILE A 212 -10.19 0.06 -6.45
N GLU A 213 -11.47 -0.03 -6.83
CA GLU A 213 -12.26 -1.26 -6.72
C GLU A 213 -11.58 -2.43 -7.41
N ARG A 214 -11.11 -2.21 -8.63
CA ARG A 214 -10.44 -3.27 -9.41
C ARG A 214 -9.13 -3.69 -8.78
N SER A 215 -8.33 -2.76 -8.26
CA SER A 215 -7.09 -3.10 -7.55
C SER A 215 -7.38 -3.93 -6.30
N TYR A 216 -8.33 -3.50 -5.46
CA TYR A 216 -8.67 -4.28 -4.26
C TYR A 216 -9.38 -5.60 -4.58
N SER A 217 -10.12 -5.70 -5.68
CA SER A 217 -10.67 -6.98 -6.15
C SER A 217 -9.56 -7.99 -6.44
N VAL A 218 -8.48 -7.55 -7.09
CA VAL A 218 -7.32 -8.40 -7.39
C VAL A 218 -6.59 -8.81 -6.11
N LEU A 219 -6.37 -7.84 -5.21
CA LEU A 219 -5.58 -8.03 -4.00
C LEU A 219 -6.30 -8.90 -2.95
N ALA A 220 -7.62 -8.76 -2.83
CA ALA A 220 -8.39 -9.37 -1.74
C ALA A 220 -9.25 -10.57 -2.16
N ALA A 221 -9.70 -10.63 -3.43
CA ALA A 221 -10.61 -11.69 -3.90
C ALA A 221 -10.05 -12.50 -5.09
N GLY A 222 -8.82 -12.19 -5.51
CA GLY A 222 -8.17 -12.84 -6.65
C GLY A 222 -8.89 -12.69 -7.99
N ALA A 223 -9.75 -11.68 -8.12
CA ALA A 223 -10.59 -11.47 -9.29
C ALA A 223 -10.43 -10.05 -9.82
N LEU A 224 -10.70 -9.84 -11.12
CA LEU A 224 -10.70 -8.48 -11.69
C LEU A 224 -11.92 -7.65 -11.24
N THR A 225 -12.87 -8.24 -10.52
CA THR A 225 -14.09 -7.58 -10.01
C THR A 225 -14.55 -8.28 -8.74
N GLY A 226 -15.31 -7.60 -7.88
CA GLY A 226 -16.01 -8.25 -6.76
C GLY A 226 -15.91 -7.48 -5.44
N VAL A 227 -14.89 -6.64 -5.30
CA VAL A 227 -14.84 -5.61 -4.26
C VAL A 227 -15.43 -4.33 -4.85
N ASP A 228 -16.36 -3.73 -4.11
CA ASP A 228 -17.17 -2.56 -4.48
C ASP A 228 -17.15 -1.59 -3.30
N ASP A 229 -16.79 -0.33 -3.53
CA ASP A 229 -16.74 0.70 -2.49
C ASP A 229 -18.07 1.46 -2.32
N THR A 230 -19.06 1.08 -3.12
CA THR A 230 -20.43 1.58 -3.25
C THR A 230 -20.56 2.95 -3.90
N ILE A 231 -19.47 3.51 -4.42
CA ILE A 231 -19.42 4.77 -5.15
C ILE A 231 -19.57 4.45 -6.64
N THR A 232 -20.76 4.70 -7.18
CA THR A 232 -21.16 4.18 -8.50
C THR A 232 -21.03 5.18 -9.64
N GLU A 233 -20.80 6.47 -9.36
CA GLU A 233 -20.70 7.49 -10.39
C GLU A 233 -19.82 8.67 -9.98
N ASP A 234 -19.15 9.24 -10.97
CA ASP A 234 -18.48 10.54 -10.88
C ASP A 234 -19.51 11.68 -10.87
N ASP A 235 -19.14 12.81 -10.24
CA ASP A 235 -19.96 14.03 -10.24
C ASP A 235 -20.15 14.64 -11.65
N ALA A 236 -19.39 14.18 -12.65
CA ALA A 236 -19.49 14.64 -14.03
C ALA A 236 -19.09 13.55 -15.05
N GLU A 237 -19.71 13.58 -16.22
CA GLU A 237 -19.40 12.65 -17.31
C GLU A 237 -18.05 13.00 -17.98
N HIS A 238 -17.13 12.04 -18.01
CA HIS A 238 -15.82 12.17 -18.66
C HIS A 238 -15.83 11.62 -20.09
N SER A 239 -15.01 12.21 -20.97
CA SER A 239 -14.88 11.78 -22.35
C SER A 239 -13.78 10.74 -22.51
N THR A 240 -14.08 9.66 -23.20
CA THR A 240 -13.10 8.63 -23.61
C THR A 240 -12.60 8.82 -25.04
N THR A 241 -13.12 9.82 -25.77
CA THR A 241 -12.86 10.00 -27.21
C THR A 241 -12.50 11.42 -27.62
N GLU A 242 -12.77 12.42 -26.77
CA GLU A 242 -12.52 13.83 -27.05
C GLU A 242 -11.65 14.45 -25.97
N PHE A 243 -10.64 15.23 -26.38
CA PHE A 243 -9.76 15.95 -25.47
C PHE A 243 -10.30 17.37 -25.18
N PRO A 244 -10.27 17.87 -23.91
CA PRO A 244 -9.77 17.20 -22.71
C PRO A 244 -10.70 16.07 -22.24
N PHE A 245 -10.10 14.96 -21.83
CA PHE A 245 -10.85 13.75 -21.44
C PHE A 245 -11.60 13.90 -20.12
N LEU A 246 -11.07 14.70 -19.18
CA LEU A 246 -11.74 15.00 -17.92
C LEU A 246 -12.78 16.10 -18.11
N ALA A 247 -13.91 15.95 -17.43
CA ALA A 247 -14.94 16.97 -17.36
C ALA A 247 -14.38 18.26 -16.74
N ALA A 248 -15.05 19.39 -17.03
CA ALA A 248 -14.75 20.62 -16.32
C ALA A 248 -15.06 20.46 -14.81
N PRO A 249 -14.35 21.19 -13.92
CA PRO A 249 -14.71 21.24 -12.51
C PRO A 249 -16.17 21.65 -12.32
N GLN A 250 -16.85 21.01 -11.38
CA GLN A 250 -18.21 21.33 -10.97
C GLN A 250 -18.18 22.13 -9.66
N ASP A 251 -19.13 23.05 -9.48
CA ASP A 251 -19.27 23.95 -8.32
C ASP A 251 -20.11 23.34 -7.18
#